data_AF-A0A3D2IGU6-F1
#
_entry.id   AF-A0A3D2IGU6-F1
#
_cell.length_a   1.000
_cell.length_b   1.000
_cell.length_c   1.000
_cell.angle_alpha   90.00
_cell.angle_beta   90.00
_cell.angle_gamma   90.00
#
_symmetry.space_group_name_H-M   'P 1'
#
loop_
_entity.id
_entity.type
_entity.pdbx_description
1 polymer ?
#
loop_
_entity_poly.entity_id
_entity_poly.type
_entity_poly.pdbx_seq_one_letter_code
_entity_poly.pdbx_strand_id
1 'polypeptide(L)' 'MNILLLEPFYSGSHQQWAEGLQKHSKHNVQILSLPGRH' A
#
# COMPACT_ATOMS: atom_id res chain seq x y z
N MET A 1 -9.23 7.44 -11.37
CA MET A 1 -8.10 8.27 -10.90
C MET A 1 -6.93 7.36 -10.62
N ASN A 2 -5.70 7.85 -10.79
CA ASN A 2 -4.48 7.13 -10.45
C ASN A 2 -3.98 7.66 -9.10
N ILE A 3 -3.67 6.76 -8.18
CA ILE A 3 -3.18 7.08 -6.83
C ILE A 3 -1.87 6.33 -6.63
N LEU A 4 -0.83 7.06 -6.24
CA LEU A 4 0.44 6.49 -5.81
C LEU A 4 0.50 6.52 -4.28
N LEU A 5 0.52 5.35 -3.65
CA LEU A 5 0.71 5.20 -2.22
C LEU A 5 2.18 4.91 -1.94
N LEU A 6 2.80 5.72 -1.09
CA LEU A 6 4.17 5.52 -0.61
C LEU A 6 4.13 4.94 0.80
N GLU A 7 4.68 3.74 0.98
CA GLU A 7 4.73 3.07 2.30
C GLU A 7 6.17 2.68 2.66
N PRO A 8 6.86 3.45 3.53
CA PRO A 8 8.24 3.16 3.93
C PRO A 8 8.39 1.90 4.82
N PHE A 9 7.31 1.35 5.36
CA PHE A 9 7.31 0.13 6.15
C PHE A 9 6.22 -0.84 5.69
N TYR A 10 6.55 -1.70 4.72
CA TYR A 10 5.61 -2.66 4.16
C TYR A 10 5.64 -3.98 4.91
N SER A 11 5.01 -4.00 6.09
CA SER A 11 4.79 -5.22 6.87
C SER A 11 3.60 -5.04 7.81
N GLY A 12 3.11 -6.14 8.39
CA GLY A 12 2.07 -6.13 9.42
C GLY A 12 0.80 -5.38 8.98
N SER A 13 0.36 -4.43 9.81
CA SER A 13 -0.86 -3.65 9.58
C SER A 13 -0.77 -2.70 8.39
N HIS A 14 0.42 -2.16 8.09
CA HIS A 14 0.63 -1.23 6.97
C HIS A 14 0.43 -1.93 5.63
N GLN A 15 1.00 -3.13 5.49
CA GLN A 15 0.76 -3.96 4.31
C GLN A 15 -0.72 -4.31 4.16
N GLN A 16 -1.37 -4.79 5.22
CA GLN A 16 -2.80 -5.15 5.18
C GLN A 16 -3.69 -3.98 4.77
N TRP A 17 -3.41 -2.79 5.28
CA TRP A 17 -4.13 -1.58 4.92
C TRP A 17 -3.90 -1.19 3.46
N ALA A 18 -2.64 -1.15 3.01
CA ALA A 18 -2.28 -0.77 1.66
C ALA A 18 -2.90 -1.71 0.61
N GLU A 19 -2.84 -3.02 0.85
CA GLU A 19 -3.47 -4.04 0.00
C GLU A 19 -4.99 -3.95 0.05
N GLY A 20 -5.57 -3.69 1.22
CA GLY A 20 -7.01 -3.46 1.36
C GLY A 20 -7.48 -2.26 0.55
N LEU A 21 -6.76 -1.15 0.63
CA LEU A 21 -7.03 0.05 -0.16
C LEU A 21 -6.94 -0.25 -1.66
N GLN A 22 -5.90 -0.94 -2.11
CA GLN A 22 -5.74 -1.30 -3.53
C GLN A 22 -6.86 -2.24 -4.01
N LYS A 23 -7.22 -3.25 -3.20
CA LYS A 23 -8.22 -4.28 -3.55
C LYS A 23 -9.64 -3.74 -3.61
N HIS A 24 -9.98 -2.78 -2.75
CA HIS A 24 -11.37 -2.32 -2.58
C HIS A 24 -11.64 -0.94 -3.17
N SER A 25 -10.61 -0.24 -3.66
CA SER A 25 -10.77 1.04 -4.33
C SER A 25 -11.31 0.87 -5.77
N LYS A 26 -12.13 1.82 -6.21
CA LYS A 26 -12.50 1.99 -7.63
C LYS A 26 -11.41 2.72 -8.43
N HIS A 27 -10.32 3.13 -7.77
CA HIS A 27 -9.21 3.84 -8.37
C HIS A 27 -8.04 2.89 -8.64
N ASN A 28 -7.20 3.26 -9.59
CA ASN A 28 -5.96 2.54 -9.84
C ASN A 28 -4.93 2.97 -8.78
N VAL A 29 -4.71 2.10 -7.78
CA VAL A 29 -3.77 2.34 -6.69
C VAL A 29 -2.49 1.58 -6.97
N GLN A 30 -1.37 2.28 -7.12
CA GLN A 30 -0.04 1.70 -7.15
C GLN A 30 0.63 1.92 -5.80
N ILE A 31 1.24 0.88 -5.25
CA ILE A 31 1.95 0.93 -3.97
C ILE A 31 3.44 0.86 -4.28
N LEU A 32 4.18 1.89 -3.86
CA LEU A 32 5.65 1.84 -3.79
C LEU A 32 6.02 1.75 -2.33
N SER A 33 6.84 0.76 -2.00
CA SER A 33 7.13 0.49 -0.61
C SER A 33 8.52 -0.07 -0.36
N LEU A 34 8.96 0.05 0.88
CA LEU A 34 10.18 -0.58 1.37
C LEU A 34 9.80 -1.74 2.31
N PRO A 35 10.56 -2.85 2.30
CA PRO A 35 10.26 -3.97 3.19
C PRO A 35 10.35 -3.53 4.64
N GLY A 36 9.41 -3.97 5.48
CA GLY A 36 9.53 -3.77 6.92
C GLY A 36 10.75 -4.53 7.46
N ARG A 37 11.79 -3.81 7.87
CA ARG A 37 13.01 -4.36 8.49
C ARG A 37 13.14 -3.79 9.89
N HIS A 38 13.36 -4.67 10.87
CA HIS A 38 13.75 -4.36 12.24
C HIS A 38 15.14 -4.93 12.49
#